data_AF-M1WIZ1-F1
#
_entry.id   AF-M1WIZ1-F1
#
_cell.length_a   1.000
_cell.length_b   1.000
_cell.length_c   1.000
_cell.angle_alpha   90.00
_cell.angle_beta   90.00
_cell.angle_gamma   90.00
#
_symmetry.space_group_name_H-M   'P 1'
#
loop_
_entity.id
_entity.type
_entity.pdbx_description
1 polymer ?
#
loop_
_entity_poly.entity_id
_entity_poly.type
_entity_poly.pdbx_seq_one_letter_code
_entity_poly.pdbx_strand_id
1 'polypeptide(L)'
;MAYDSSDADYSSEAELAAVERWIDPATGKPNYSRFTEHNLDERTLAAVELYRDAHYPNIKNAATALEVPYYRVYGRHKGRQPISHNGGQLAVLTPTEDQALLIWAHRQVMCGHHIQIHRLRLHVNEIRRASGRNKSRSAGPAVT
;
A
#
# COMPACT_ATOMS: atom_id res chain seq x y z
N MET A 1 24.43 -17.01 -47.05
CA MET A 1 23.61 -17.30 -45.85
C MET A 1 23.10 -15.97 -45.33
N ALA A 2 21.84 -15.66 -45.62
CA ALA A 2 21.17 -14.48 -45.11
C ALA A 2 20.80 -14.74 -43.64
N TYR A 3 21.27 -13.89 -42.72
CA TYR A 3 20.79 -13.91 -41.34
C TYR A 3 19.43 -13.23 -41.33
N ASP A 4 18.41 -14.04 -41.07
CA ASP A 4 17.04 -13.65 -40.86
C ASP A 4 16.95 -12.76 -39.61
N SER A 5 16.40 -11.58 -39.81
CA SER A 5 16.24 -10.53 -38.82
C SER A 5 14.92 -10.74 -38.10
N SER A 6 14.94 -11.49 -37.00
CA SER A 6 13.75 -11.72 -36.17
C SER A 6 14.13 -11.87 -34.70
N ASP A 7 14.35 -10.74 -34.04
CA ASP A 7 14.15 -10.62 -32.59
C ASP A 7 13.51 -9.24 -32.30
N ALA A 8 12.34 -9.06 -32.89
CA ALA A 8 11.36 -8.10 -32.40
C ALA A 8 10.46 -8.84 -31.39
N ASP A 9 11.00 -9.19 -30.22
CA ASP A 9 10.18 -9.48 -29.04
C ASP A 9 10.26 -8.29 -28.08
N TYR A 10 9.70 -7.20 -28.58
CA TYR A 10 9.17 -6.09 -27.80
C TYR A 10 8.13 -6.68 -26.84
N SER A 11 8.57 -7.19 -25.69
CA SER A 11 7.67 -7.51 -24.58
C SER A 11 7.27 -6.21 -23.86
N SER A 12 6.66 -5.31 -24.63
CA SER A 12 5.77 -4.29 -24.12
C SER A 12 4.49 -5.00 -23.71
N GLU A 13 4.45 -5.52 -22.48
CA GLU A 13 3.21 -5.42 -21.70
C GLU A 13 2.87 -3.93 -21.68
N ALA A 14 2.13 -3.49 -22.69
CA ALA A 14 1.57 -2.16 -22.72
C ALA A 14 0.82 -2.02 -21.39
N GLU A 15 1.28 -1.10 -20.54
CA GLU A 15 0.58 -0.66 -19.35
C GLU A 15 -0.86 -0.39 -19.79
N LEU A 16 -1.79 -1.32 -19.48
CA LEU A 16 -3.21 -1.10 -19.75
C LEU A 16 -3.52 0.26 -19.15
N ALA A 17 -3.97 1.19 -20.00
CA ALA A 17 -4.22 2.56 -19.59
C ALA A 17 -5.11 2.51 -18.34
N ALA A 18 -4.85 3.34 -17.33
CA ALA A 18 -5.60 3.34 -16.07
C ALA A 18 -7.12 3.43 -16.31
N VAL A 19 -7.51 4.05 -17.41
CA VAL A 19 -8.89 4.09 -17.90
C VAL A 19 -9.45 2.69 -18.15
N GLU A 20 -8.77 1.81 -18.87
CA GLU A 20 -9.23 0.44 -19.14
C GLU A 20 -9.30 -0.41 -17.88
N ARG A 21 -8.43 -0.13 -16.90
CA ARG A 21 -8.39 -0.85 -15.62
C ARG A 21 -9.52 -0.42 -14.69
N TRP A 22 -9.78 0.89 -14.59
CA TRP A 22 -10.62 1.45 -13.52
C TRP A 22 -11.97 1.99 -14.00
N ILE A 23 -12.15 2.24 -15.29
CA ILE A 23 -13.37 2.76 -15.89
C ILE A 23 -14.02 1.68 -16.73
N ASP A 24 -15.32 1.45 -16.50
CA ASP A 24 -16.12 0.59 -17.36
C ASP A 24 -16.38 1.30 -18.70
N PRO A 25 -15.92 0.75 -19.85
CA PRO A 25 -16.06 1.40 -21.15
C PRO A 25 -17.51 1.55 -21.60
N ALA A 26 -18.43 0.73 -21.08
CA ALA A 26 -19.85 0.82 -21.42
C ALA A 26 -20.55 2.01 -20.74
N THR A 27 -20.15 2.32 -19.51
CA THR A 27 -20.82 3.34 -18.68
C THR A 27 -20.02 4.63 -18.52
N GLY A 28 -18.72 4.59 -18.82
CA GLY A 28 -17.78 5.69 -18.57
C GLY A 28 -17.61 5.99 -17.08
N LYS A 29 -18.01 5.06 -16.20
CA LYS A 29 -17.99 5.22 -14.74
C LYS A 29 -16.93 4.32 -14.11
N PRO A 30 -16.47 4.65 -12.89
CA PRO A 30 -15.60 3.76 -12.13
C PRO A 30 -16.20 2.36 -11.97
N ASN A 31 -15.37 1.32 -12.17
CA ASN A 31 -15.73 -0.09 -12.05
C ASN A 31 -15.85 -0.53 -10.58
N TYR A 32 -16.64 0.19 -9.79
CA TYR A 32 -16.91 -0.12 -8.39
C TYR A 32 -18.43 -0.25 -8.20
N SER A 33 -18.88 -1.39 -7.70
CA SER A 33 -20.30 -1.64 -7.44
C SER A 33 -20.84 -0.80 -6.28
N ARG A 34 -20.02 -0.56 -5.25
CA ARG A 34 -20.33 0.28 -4.08
C ARG A 34 -19.09 0.96 -3.56
N PHE A 35 -19.26 2.14 -3.00
CA PHE A 35 -18.21 2.87 -2.30
C PHE A 35 -18.30 2.58 -0.80
N THR A 36 -17.24 1.96 -0.25
CA THR A 36 -17.19 1.52 1.15
C THR A 36 -15.85 1.91 1.78
N GLU A 37 -15.72 1.80 3.10
CA GLU A 37 -14.42 2.00 3.76
C GLU A 37 -13.40 0.93 3.36
N HIS A 38 -13.85 -0.30 3.09
CA HIS A 38 -12.98 -1.42 2.72
C HIS A 38 -12.25 -1.22 1.39
N ASN A 39 -12.90 -0.62 0.39
CA ASN A 39 -12.29 -0.36 -0.92
C ASN A 39 -11.72 1.05 -1.05
N LEU A 40 -11.62 1.80 0.05
CA LEU A 40 -11.20 3.19 0.00
C LEU A 40 -9.72 3.35 -0.40
N ASP A 41 -8.85 2.42 -0.01
CA ASP A 41 -7.45 2.43 -0.46
C ASP A 41 -7.32 2.13 -1.96
N GLU A 42 -8.09 1.18 -2.48
CA GLU A 42 -8.11 0.81 -3.89
C GLU A 42 -8.61 1.98 -4.76
N ARG A 43 -9.73 2.61 -4.37
CA ARG A 43 -10.24 3.83 -5.02
C ARG A 43 -9.24 4.98 -4.97
N THR A 44 -8.47 5.07 -3.89
CA THR A 44 -7.40 6.09 -3.79
C THR A 44 -6.31 5.84 -4.82
N LEU A 45 -5.92 4.58 -5.06
CA LEU A 45 -4.96 4.21 -6.10
C LEU A 45 -5.52 4.50 -7.49
N ALA A 46 -6.75 4.08 -7.77
CA ALA A 46 -7.44 4.36 -9.02
C ALA A 46 -7.50 5.87 -9.32
N ALA A 47 -7.79 6.70 -8.32
CA ALA A 47 -7.84 8.16 -8.48
C ALA A 47 -6.48 8.77 -8.83
N VAL A 48 -5.40 8.22 -8.30
CA VAL A 48 -4.04 8.66 -8.62
C VAL A 48 -3.64 8.21 -10.02
N GLU A 49 -3.94 6.97 -10.40
CA GLU A 49 -3.65 6.44 -11.72
C GLU A 49 -4.42 7.20 -12.81
N LEU A 50 -5.74 7.39 -12.64
CA LEU A 50 -6.56 8.17 -13.60
C LEU A 50 -6.16 9.65 -13.69
N TYR A 51 -5.61 10.23 -12.62
CA TYR A 51 -5.05 11.58 -12.68
C TYR A 51 -3.71 11.60 -13.43
N ARG A 52 -2.84 10.61 -13.23
CA ARG A 52 -1.54 10.50 -13.93
C ARG A 52 -1.72 10.30 -15.43
N ASP A 53 -2.72 9.53 -15.81
CA ASP A 53 -3.08 9.27 -17.21
C ASP A 53 -3.90 10.43 -17.84
N ALA A 54 -4.00 11.57 -17.16
CA ALA A 54 -4.71 12.76 -17.62
C ALA A 54 -6.21 12.58 -17.94
N HIS A 55 -6.83 11.47 -17.50
CA HIS A 55 -8.26 11.24 -17.65
C HIS A 55 -9.08 12.28 -16.87
N TYR A 56 -8.60 12.64 -15.68
CA TYR A 56 -9.14 13.78 -14.93
C TYR A 56 -8.16 14.96 -14.97
N PRO A 57 -8.62 16.19 -15.23
CA PRO A 57 -7.74 17.35 -15.39
C PRO A 57 -7.08 17.78 -14.08
N ASN A 58 -7.65 17.42 -12.94
CA ASN A 58 -7.11 17.76 -11.63
C ASN A 58 -7.44 16.67 -10.60
N ILE A 59 -6.64 16.63 -9.52
CA ILE A 59 -6.81 15.67 -8.41
C ILE A 59 -8.18 15.81 -7.74
N LYS A 60 -8.75 17.02 -7.68
CA LYS A 60 -10.05 17.28 -7.07
C LYS A 60 -11.17 16.54 -7.81
N ASN A 61 -11.14 16.55 -9.14
CA ASN A 61 -12.12 15.87 -9.99
C ASN A 61 -11.98 14.37 -9.86
N ALA A 62 -10.74 13.83 -9.88
CA ALA A 62 -10.49 12.41 -9.65
C ALA A 62 -10.99 11.95 -8.27
N ALA A 63 -10.69 12.72 -7.23
CA ALA A 63 -11.13 12.44 -5.86
C ALA A 63 -12.66 12.48 -5.72
N THR A 64 -13.32 13.45 -6.38
CA THR A 64 -14.78 13.57 -6.37
C THR A 64 -15.43 12.41 -7.12
N ALA A 65 -14.93 12.06 -8.30
CA ALA A 65 -15.49 10.99 -9.13
C ALA A 65 -15.40 9.60 -8.46
N LEU A 66 -14.36 9.36 -7.66
CA LEU A 66 -14.15 8.10 -6.94
C LEU A 66 -14.59 8.16 -5.47
N GLU A 67 -15.21 9.24 -5.02
CA GLU A 67 -15.64 9.48 -3.64
C GLU A 67 -14.54 9.19 -2.61
N VAL A 68 -13.35 9.75 -2.84
CA VAL A 68 -12.19 9.66 -1.95
C VAL A 68 -11.85 11.05 -1.42
N PRO A 69 -11.48 11.20 -0.14
CA PRO A 69 -11.00 12.48 0.38
C PRO A 69 -9.77 13.01 -0.38
N TYR A 70 -9.82 14.27 -0.82
CA TYR A 70 -8.78 14.93 -1.61
C TYR A 70 -7.36 14.73 -1.05
N TYR A 71 -7.18 14.92 0.26
CA TYR A 71 -5.86 14.83 0.90
C TYR A 71 -5.24 13.43 0.82
N ARG A 72 -6.07 12.39 0.73
CA ARG A 72 -5.61 10.99 0.61
C ARG A 72 -5.05 10.74 -0.79
N VAL A 73 -5.75 11.20 -1.82
CA VAL A 73 -5.29 11.14 -3.22
C VAL A 73 -4.04 12.00 -3.42
N TYR A 74 -4.04 13.23 -2.90
CA TYR A 74 -2.88 14.12 -2.97
C TYR A 74 -1.66 13.53 -2.26
N GLY A 75 -1.84 13.01 -1.04
CA GLY A 75 -0.77 12.35 -0.29
C GLY A 75 -0.23 11.12 -1.02
N ARG A 76 -1.12 10.31 -1.58
CA ARG A 76 -0.77 9.15 -2.40
C ARG A 76 0.05 9.52 -3.63
N HIS A 77 -0.39 10.54 -4.35
CA HIS A 77 0.31 11.06 -5.52
C HIS A 77 1.73 11.54 -5.16
N LYS A 78 1.92 12.14 -3.97
CA LYS A 78 3.22 12.52 -3.41
C LYS A 78 4.07 11.36 -2.86
N GLY A 79 3.65 10.11 -3.04
CA GLY A 79 4.41 8.93 -2.63
C GLY A 79 4.16 8.46 -1.20
N ARG A 80 3.13 8.95 -0.51
CA ARG A 80 2.74 8.38 0.79
C ARG A 80 2.16 6.97 0.59
N GLN A 81 2.52 6.05 1.48
CA GLN A 81 2.07 4.66 1.45
C GLN A 81 0.74 4.44 2.21
N PRO A 82 0.02 3.34 1.95
CA PRO A 82 -1.26 3.09 2.62
C PRO A 82 -1.02 2.84 4.10
N ILE A 83 -2.05 3.06 4.92
CA ILE A 83 -1.94 2.78 6.35
C ILE A 83 -1.61 1.32 6.59
N SER A 84 -2.13 0.41 5.76
CA SER A 84 -1.81 -1.02 5.81
C SER A 84 -0.32 -1.34 5.58
N HIS A 85 0.41 -0.46 4.91
CA HIS A 85 1.85 -0.59 4.64
C HIS A 85 2.69 0.30 5.57
N ASN A 86 2.08 1.08 6.46
CA ASN A 86 2.83 1.82 7.44
C ASN A 86 3.66 0.84 8.27
N GLY A 87 4.97 1.10 8.35
CA GLY A 87 5.89 0.38 9.23
C GLY A 87 5.98 1.01 10.62
N GLY A 88 6.76 0.39 11.50
CA GLY A 88 7.10 0.98 12.80
C GLY A 88 5.88 1.17 13.71
N GLN A 89 5.82 2.26 14.47
CA GLN A 89 4.84 2.44 15.55
C GLN A 89 3.37 2.41 15.10
N LEU A 90 3.08 2.69 13.82
CA LEU A 90 1.73 2.73 13.25
C LEU A 90 1.34 1.46 12.47
N ALA A 91 2.24 0.47 12.39
CA ALA A 91 1.93 -0.80 11.74
C ALA A 91 0.91 -1.59 12.57
N VAL A 92 -0.08 -2.18 11.90
CA VAL A 92 -1.03 -3.11 12.52
C VAL A 92 -0.32 -4.45 12.80
N LEU A 93 -0.53 -5.01 13.99
CA LEU A 93 -0.02 -6.32 14.36
C LEU A 93 -0.76 -7.41 13.58
N THR A 94 -0.03 -8.41 13.08
CA THR A 94 -0.68 -9.64 12.61
C THR A 94 -1.29 -10.39 13.79
N PRO A 95 -2.26 -11.30 13.59
CA PRO A 95 -2.81 -12.11 14.67
C PRO A 95 -1.72 -12.90 15.44
N THR A 96 -0.68 -13.32 14.74
CA THR A 96 0.48 -14.02 15.34
C THR A 96 1.36 -13.09 16.17
N GLU A 97 1.63 -11.87 15.70
CA GLU A 97 2.38 -10.85 16.44
C GLU A 97 1.60 -10.40 17.69
N ASP A 98 0.28 -10.26 17.57
CA ASP A 98 -0.62 -9.89 18.67
C ASP A 98 -0.66 -10.98 19.75
N GLN A 99 -0.80 -12.25 19.35
CA GLN A 99 -0.75 -13.38 20.28
C GLN A 99 0.59 -13.46 21.03
N ALA A 100 1.71 -13.27 20.34
CA ALA A 100 3.02 -13.25 20.97
C ALA A 100 3.16 -12.10 21.99
N LEU A 101 2.66 -10.92 21.65
CA LEU A 101 2.63 -9.75 22.54
C LEU A 101 1.79 -10.02 23.79
N LEU A 102 0.61 -10.63 23.64
CA LEU A 102 -0.27 -10.98 24.75
C LEU A 102 0.35 -12.02 25.68
N ILE A 103 0.99 -13.06 25.13
CA ILE A 103 1.71 -14.06 25.92
C ILE A 103 2.84 -13.42 26.73
N TRP A 104 3.61 -12.53 26.11
CA TRP A 104 4.67 -11.79 26.81
C TRP A 104 4.11 -10.88 27.90
N ALA A 105 3.07 -10.10 27.60
CA ALA A 105 2.43 -9.20 28.56
C ALA A 105 1.88 -9.97 29.76
N HIS A 106 1.21 -11.10 29.50
CA HIS A 106 0.71 -11.98 30.55
C HIS A 106 1.85 -12.49 31.46
N ARG A 107 2.98 -12.92 30.89
CA ARG A 107 4.15 -13.32 31.69
C ARG A 107 4.70 -12.19 32.56
N GLN A 108 4.76 -10.97 32.05
CA GLN A 108 5.22 -9.82 32.85
C GLN A 108 4.30 -9.58 34.06
N VAL A 109 2.98 -9.61 33.84
CA VAL A 109 1.99 -9.45 34.92
C VAL A 109 2.11 -10.56 35.95
N MET A 110 2.24 -11.82 35.52
CA MET A 110 2.40 -12.95 36.45
C MET A 110 3.68 -12.88 37.28
N CYS A 111 4.75 -12.29 36.74
CA CYS A 111 5.98 -12.01 37.47
C CYS A 111 5.90 -10.72 38.32
N GLY A 112 4.73 -10.09 38.45
CA GLY A 112 4.55 -8.85 39.21
C GLY A 112 5.15 -7.59 38.57
N HIS A 113 5.49 -7.63 37.28
CA HIS A 113 6.09 -6.50 36.58
C HIS A 113 5.00 -5.59 35.98
N HIS A 114 5.12 -4.29 36.21
CA HIS A 114 4.29 -3.29 35.56
C HIS A 114 4.75 -3.05 34.11
N ILE A 115 3.81 -3.09 33.16
CA ILE A 115 4.10 -2.87 31.74
C ILE A 115 4.06 -1.37 31.43
N GLN A 116 5.23 -0.78 31.18
CA GLN A 116 5.33 0.58 30.67
C GLN A 116 5.16 0.61 29.15
N ILE A 117 4.51 1.68 28.63
CA ILE A 117 4.23 1.81 27.20
C ILE A 117 5.50 1.78 26.32
N HIS A 118 6.62 2.31 26.82
CA HIS A 118 7.89 2.24 26.11
C HIS A 118 8.41 0.80 25.98
N ARG A 119 8.33 -0.02 27.03
CA ARG A 119 8.73 -1.43 27.00
C ARG A 119 7.85 -2.26 26.06
N LEU A 120 6.54 -2.00 26.08
CA LEU A 120 5.60 -2.62 25.13
C LEU A 120 6.01 -2.33 23.68
N ARG A 121 6.36 -1.07 23.37
CA ARG A 121 6.83 -0.67 22.03
C ARG A 121 8.13 -1.35 21.63
N LEU A 122 9.10 -1.46 22.56
CA LEU A 122 10.35 -2.17 22.30
C LEU A 122 10.08 -3.64 21.98
N HIS A 123 9.22 -4.30 22.76
CA HIS A 123 8.93 -5.71 22.55
C HIS A 123 8.17 -5.97 21.24
N VAL A 124 7.21 -5.10 20.89
CA VAL A 124 6.56 -5.15 19.56
C VAL A 124 7.59 -5.06 18.42
N ASN A 125 8.60 -4.20 18.56
CA ASN A 125 9.67 -4.09 17.57
C ASN A 125 10.55 -5.35 17.52
N GLU A 126 10.83 -5.98 18.66
CA GLU A 126 11.54 -7.27 18.74
C GLU A 126 10.76 -8.39 18.05
N ILE A 127 9.45 -8.52 18.33
CA ILE A 127 8.58 -9.50 17.67
C ILE A 127 8.65 -9.30 16.15
N ARG A 128 8.51 -8.07 15.66
CA ARG A 128 8.57 -7.77 14.21
C ARG A 128 9.93 -8.04 13.58
N ARG A 129 11.02 -7.86 14.33
CA ARG A 129 12.36 -8.24 13.88
C ARG A 129 12.46 -9.75 13.76
N ALA A 130 11.97 -10.49 14.76
CA ALA A 130 11.95 -11.95 14.74
C ALA A 130 11.07 -12.51 13.61
N SER A 131 9.93 -11.88 13.32
CA SER A 131 9.04 -12.25 12.21
C SER A 131 9.54 -11.83 10.82
N GLY A 132 10.69 -11.14 10.72
CA GLY A 132 11.29 -10.74 9.44
C GLY A 132 10.65 -9.53 8.74
N ARG A 133 9.60 -8.92 9.32
CA ARG A 133 8.97 -7.68 8.78
C ARG A 133 9.83 -6.43 8.98
N ASN A 134 10.83 -6.49 9.85
CA ASN A 134 11.83 -5.44 10.07
C ASN A 134 13.22 -5.83 9.54
N LYS A 135 13.31 -6.44 8.33
CA LYS A 135 14.59 -6.45 7.62
C LYS A 135 14.89 -5.00 7.18
N SER A 136 15.95 -4.45 7.73
CA SER A 136 16.54 -3.14 7.38
C SER A 136 16.53 -2.89 5.88
N ARG A 137 16.25 -1.64 5.46
CA ARG A 137 16.56 -1.05 4.13
C ARG A 137 17.65 -1.85 3.42
N SER A 138 17.27 -2.82 2.59
CA SER A 138 18.17 -3.31 1.55
C SER A 138 18.32 -2.17 0.57
N ALA A 139 19.57 -1.84 0.28
CA ALA A 139 20.02 -0.77 -0.60
C ALA A 139 19.13 -0.65 -1.85
N GLY A 140 18.82 0.59 -2.23
CA GLY A 140 18.35 0.86 -3.59
C GLY A 140 19.41 0.36 -4.59
N PRO A 141 19.02 -0.01 -5.82
CA PRO A 141 19.98 -0.38 -6.84
C PRO A 141 20.98 0.77 -7.02
N ALA A 142 22.27 0.46 -6.91
CA ALA A 142 23.33 1.37 -7.34
C ALA A 142 23.14 1.56 -8.85
N VAL A 143 22.68 2.74 -9.23
CA VAL A 143 22.73 3.21 -10.62
C VAL A 143 24.19 3.58 -10.87
N THR A 144 24.91 2.70 -11.56
CA THR A 144 26.15 3.04 -12.29
C THR A 144 25.82 3.15 -13.75
#